data_AF-A0A249T1Z7-F1
#
_entry.id   AF-A0A249T1Z7-F1
#
_cell.length_a   1.000
_cell.length_b   1.000
_cell.length_c   1.000
_cell.angle_alpha   90.00
_cell.angle_beta   90.00
_cell.angle_gamma   90.00
#
_symmetry.space_group_name_H-M   'P 1'
#
loop_
_entity.id
_entity.type
_entity.pdbx_description
1 polymer ?
#
loop_
_entity_poly.entity_id
_entity_poly.type
_entity_poly.pdbx_seq_one_letter_code
_entity_poly.pdbx_strand_id
1 'polypeptide(L)'
;MNNIRDISVIIGSPESEQLEYKAVLPPARSLAQMIAAFANSQGGTIILGVNDASGEVKITGLSEDFHANGVTHKAIDLLNPTPEVRYEYITKEGKRLYVIQVEKSQSTVAVENKIYIRKGLQNILSNPETKKVAASQLLLIKKLTVDLNNFRVGTTGAKSKFIDHYAGVLNIIDDLGSLLYPTSPSIPTTNQEGKILMRILLSSCADNFEIYLTDLLYEIYLANPSTLKSNQQVTIKEVLDCADMQEFVLYWAKKKLGKLQRGSVKGFISDNPQIKDLGVLDDLEQDKIEKILQIRHLYAHRNGIVDEKFLQFYPGQFKINDEHQLSTAEILGHFTYLVDIVDKLDQAAILKYQLATL
;
A
#
# COMPACT_ATOMS: atom_id res chain seq x y z
N MET A 1 32.31 8.10 14.85
CA MET A 1 32.71 8.35 13.44
C MET A 1 33.31 7.05 12.90
N ASN A 2 32.47 6.13 12.40
CA ASN A 2 32.99 4.97 11.67
C ASN A 2 33.14 5.35 10.20
N ASN A 3 34.33 5.10 9.67
CA ASN A 3 34.67 5.36 8.27
C ASN A 3 33.97 4.33 7.38
N ILE A 4 33.71 4.69 6.13
CA ILE A 4 33.09 3.84 5.08
C ILE A 4 33.78 2.47 4.91
N ARG A 5 35.07 2.37 5.28
CA ARG A 5 35.83 1.10 5.31
C ARG A 5 35.22 0.03 6.25
N ASP A 6 34.44 0.43 7.26
CA ASP A 6 33.78 -0.50 8.19
C ASP A 6 32.49 -1.11 7.62
N ILE A 7 31.87 -0.50 6.61
CA ILE A 7 30.57 -0.96 6.07
C ILE A 7 30.71 -2.32 5.35
N SER A 8 31.85 -2.56 4.71
CA SER A 8 32.13 -3.87 4.10
C SER A 8 32.21 -5.01 5.13
N VAL A 9 32.58 -4.68 6.37
CA VAL A 9 32.76 -5.61 7.50
C VAL A 9 31.41 -5.97 8.14
N ILE A 10 30.47 -5.03 8.21
CA ILE A 10 29.14 -5.30 8.78
C ILE A 10 28.26 -6.14 7.85
N ILE A 11 28.43 -6.04 6.53
CA ILE A 11 27.66 -6.82 5.55
C ILE A 11 27.95 -8.31 5.73
N GLY A 12 26.93 -9.09 6.08
CA GLY A 12 27.03 -10.51 6.45
C GLY A 12 26.71 -10.77 7.93
N SER A 13 26.70 -9.73 8.76
CA SER A 13 26.14 -9.80 10.12
C SER A 13 24.61 -9.88 10.06
N PRO A 14 23.93 -10.55 11.01
CA PRO A 14 22.47 -10.54 11.10
C PRO A 14 21.91 -9.13 11.27
N GLU A 15 20.65 -8.93 10.87
CA GLU A 15 19.93 -7.69 11.16
C GLU A 15 19.90 -7.36 12.65
N SER A 16 19.80 -6.06 12.95
CA SER A 16 19.79 -5.57 14.33
C SER A 16 18.98 -4.28 14.46
N GLU A 17 18.98 -3.69 15.66
CA GLU A 17 18.40 -2.35 15.89
C GLU A 17 19.15 -1.24 15.13
N GLN A 18 20.33 -1.52 14.56
CA GLN A 18 21.17 -0.56 13.84
C GLN A 18 21.52 -1.02 12.42
N LEU A 19 20.99 -2.17 11.96
CA LEU A 19 21.27 -2.72 10.63
C LEU A 19 20.01 -3.35 10.04
N GLU A 20 19.63 -2.89 8.85
CA GLU A 20 18.51 -3.41 8.05
C GLU A 20 19.01 -3.79 6.65
N TYR A 21 18.59 -4.95 6.16
CA TYR A 21 18.79 -5.36 4.78
C TYR A 21 17.49 -5.32 3.99
N LYS A 22 17.59 -4.89 2.73
CA LYS A 22 16.53 -5.10 1.75
C LYS A 22 17.10 -5.64 0.45
N ALA A 23 16.44 -6.64 -0.11
CA ALA A 23 16.86 -7.23 -1.38
C ALA A 23 16.73 -6.24 -2.54
N VAL A 24 15.73 -5.36 -2.46
CA VAL A 24 15.33 -4.42 -3.51
C VAL A 24 15.11 -3.02 -2.95
N LEU A 25 14.94 -2.03 -3.84
CA LEU A 25 14.69 -0.65 -3.48
C LEU A 25 13.24 -0.46 -2.99
N PRO A 26 13.01 -0.08 -1.72
CA PRO A 26 11.67 0.26 -1.23
C PRO A 26 11.17 1.59 -1.83
N PRO A 27 9.85 1.82 -1.86
CA PRO A 27 9.29 3.14 -2.16
C PRO A 27 9.80 4.22 -1.22
N ALA A 28 9.85 5.47 -1.71
CA ALA A 28 10.34 6.62 -0.94
C ALA A 28 9.66 6.77 0.44
N ARG A 29 8.33 6.58 0.52
CA ARG A 29 7.62 6.64 1.82
C ARG A 29 8.05 5.52 2.77
N SER A 30 8.19 4.29 2.28
CA SER A 30 8.64 3.16 3.10
C SER A 30 10.08 3.35 3.58
N LEU A 31 10.94 3.88 2.71
CA LEU A 31 12.30 4.25 3.05
C LEU A 31 12.34 5.39 4.08
N ALA A 32 11.48 6.39 3.95
CA ALA A 32 11.36 7.50 4.90
C ALA A 32 10.96 6.99 6.30
N GLN A 33 10.04 6.02 6.38
CA GLN A 33 9.66 5.39 7.64
C GLN A 33 10.84 4.69 8.33
N MET A 34 11.67 3.96 7.56
CA MET A 34 12.88 3.34 8.10
C MET A 34 13.90 4.38 8.56
N ILE A 35 14.16 5.41 7.75
CA ILE A 35 15.09 6.50 8.10
C ILE A 35 14.62 7.21 9.38
N ALA A 36 13.34 7.55 9.48
CA ALA A 36 12.78 8.16 10.68
C ALA A 36 12.91 7.24 11.91
N ALA A 37 12.66 5.94 11.76
CA ALA A 37 12.80 4.96 12.83
C ALA A 37 14.23 4.88 13.36
N PHE A 38 15.24 4.85 12.47
CA PHE A 38 16.65 4.88 12.86
C PHE A 38 17.04 6.20 13.51
N ALA A 39 16.66 7.33 12.90
CA ALA A 39 17.00 8.66 13.40
C ALA A 39 16.42 8.92 14.80
N ASN A 40 15.21 8.43 15.08
CA ASN A 40 14.55 8.55 16.40
C ASN A 40 15.07 7.56 17.46
N SER A 41 15.92 6.60 17.07
CA SER A 41 16.48 5.59 17.96
C SER A 41 17.98 5.82 18.20
N GLN A 42 18.85 4.93 17.70
CA GLN A 42 20.31 5.01 17.90
C GLN A 42 21.07 5.26 16.60
N GLY A 43 20.40 5.75 15.57
CA GLY A 43 20.93 5.71 14.21
C GLY A 43 21.05 4.27 13.69
N GLY A 44 21.61 4.12 12.50
CA GLY A 44 21.83 2.80 11.91
C GLY A 44 22.17 2.85 10.43
N THR A 45 22.22 1.67 9.82
CA THR A 45 22.55 1.49 8.40
C THR A 45 21.48 0.64 7.72
N ILE A 46 20.98 1.12 6.58
CA ILE A 46 20.12 0.37 5.68
C ILE A 46 20.96 -0.02 4.47
N ILE A 47 20.96 -1.30 4.10
CA ILE A 47 21.74 -1.82 2.97
C ILE A 47 20.80 -2.49 1.97
N LEU A 48 20.76 -1.93 0.75
CA LEU A 48 19.96 -2.45 -0.36
C LEU A 48 20.79 -3.36 -1.26
N GLY A 49 20.16 -4.38 -1.83
CA GLY A 49 20.80 -5.42 -2.64
C GLY A 49 21.30 -6.60 -1.81
N VAL A 50 20.73 -6.80 -0.62
CA VAL A 50 21.05 -7.92 0.27
C VAL A 50 19.75 -8.56 0.73
N ASN A 51 19.62 -9.86 0.54
CA ASN A 51 18.47 -10.64 0.97
C ASN A 51 18.83 -11.37 2.28
N ASP A 52 18.06 -11.13 3.33
CA ASP A 52 18.13 -11.92 4.57
C ASP A 52 16.95 -12.90 4.59
N ALA A 53 17.11 -14.00 3.85
CA ALA A 53 16.14 -15.08 3.84
C ALA A 53 16.57 -16.11 4.89
N SER A 54 15.75 -16.28 5.94
CA SER A 54 15.94 -17.34 6.94
C SER A 54 17.26 -17.26 7.73
N GLY A 55 17.81 -16.06 7.93
CA GLY A 55 19.03 -15.82 8.69
C GLY A 55 20.33 -16.03 7.91
N GLU A 56 20.24 -16.31 6.61
CA GLU A 56 21.39 -16.33 5.71
C GLU A 56 21.44 -15.04 4.89
N VAL A 57 22.46 -14.22 5.18
CA VAL A 57 22.68 -12.95 4.48
C VAL A 57 23.27 -13.21 3.10
N LYS A 58 22.45 -13.06 2.06
CA LYS A 58 22.84 -13.26 0.67
C LYS A 58 22.92 -11.96 -0.11
N ILE A 59 24.10 -11.66 -0.65
CA ILE A 59 24.30 -10.49 -1.52
C ILE A 59 23.63 -10.75 -2.88
N THR A 60 22.57 -10.03 -3.20
CA THR A 60 21.84 -10.13 -4.48
C THR A 60 22.27 -9.07 -5.48
N GLY A 61 22.68 -7.90 -4.99
CA GLY A 61 22.98 -6.72 -5.81
C GLY A 61 21.71 -5.93 -6.13
N LEU A 62 21.87 -4.62 -6.29
CA LEU A 62 20.83 -3.71 -6.77
C LEU A 62 20.99 -3.49 -8.27
N SER A 63 19.88 -3.48 -8.99
CA SER A 63 19.87 -3.24 -10.44
C SER A 63 20.49 -1.88 -10.80
N GLU A 64 21.34 -1.86 -11.84
CA GLU A 64 21.89 -0.61 -12.39
C GLU A 64 20.84 0.24 -13.10
N ASP A 65 19.73 -0.36 -13.51
CA ASP A 65 18.58 0.33 -14.13
C ASP A 65 17.90 1.33 -13.14
N PHE A 66 18.26 1.32 -11.85
CA PHE A 66 17.70 2.23 -10.84
C PHE A 66 18.72 3.20 -10.23
N HIS A 67 18.30 4.46 -10.12
CA HIS A 67 19.00 5.51 -9.38
C HIS A 67 18.45 5.63 -7.95
N ALA A 68 18.93 4.78 -7.03
CA ALA A 68 18.54 4.78 -5.62
C ALA A 68 18.68 6.16 -4.92
N ASN A 69 19.62 6.99 -5.39
CA ASN A 69 19.79 8.38 -4.94
C ASN A 69 18.47 9.17 -5.02
N GLY A 70 17.75 9.10 -6.14
CA GLY A 70 16.50 9.86 -6.33
C GLY A 70 15.41 9.43 -5.34
N VAL A 71 15.29 8.12 -5.10
CA VAL A 71 14.33 7.57 -4.13
C VAL A 71 14.68 7.96 -2.71
N THR A 72 15.98 7.94 -2.39
CA THR A 72 16.49 8.30 -1.06
C THR A 72 16.31 9.79 -0.80
N HIS A 73 16.55 10.63 -1.80
CA HIS A 73 16.29 12.06 -1.71
C HIS A 73 14.82 12.35 -1.45
N LYS A 74 13.91 11.77 -2.26
CA LYS A 74 12.46 11.88 -2.03
C LYS A 74 12.04 11.35 -0.66
N ALA A 75 12.69 10.30 -0.15
CA ALA A 75 12.43 9.78 1.19
C ALA A 75 12.82 10.80 2.26
N ILE A 76 13.98 11.45 2.11
CA ILE A 76 14.46 12.50 3.01
C ILE A 76 13.55 13.73 2.99
N ASP A 77 13.02 14.12 1.82
CA ASP A 77 12.09 15.26 1.69
C ASP A 77 10.77 15.07 2.44
N LEU A 78 10.38 13.81 2.73
CA LEU A 78 9.20 13.49 3.55
C LEU A 78 9.44 13.65 5.06
N LEU A 79 10.69 13.88 5.48
CA LEU A 79 11.10 13.91 6.88
C LEU A 79 11.11 15.32 7.44
N ASN A 80 10.51 15.49 8.62
CA ASN A 80 10.54 16.75 9.34
C ASN A 80 10.78 16.55 10.85
N PRO A 81 11.82 17.16 11.44
CA PRO A 81 12.93 17.83 10.77
C PRO A 81 13.80 16.83 9.98
N THR A 82 14.57 17.33 9.02
CA THR A 82 15.45 16.49 8.19
C THR A 82 16.65 15.98 9.01
N PRO A 83 16.82 14.66 9.20
CA PRO A 83 17.97 14.10 9.91
C PRO A 83 19.25 14.11 9.05
N GLU A 84 20.40 13.88 9.69
CA GLU A 84 21.65 13.65 8.96
C GLU A 84 21.66 12.23 8.37
N VAL A 85 21.70 12.16 7.04
CA VAL A 85 21.70 10.92 6.27
C VAL A 85 22.82 10.97 5.24
N ARG A 86 23.61 9.91 5.15
CA ARG A 86 24.67 9.73 4.15
C ARG A 86 24.37 8.48 3.34
N TYR A 87 24.52 8.54 2.03
CA TYR A 87 24.25 7.38 1.19
C TYR A 87 25.19 7.31 0.00
N GLU A 88 25.55 6.09 -0.39
CA GLU A 88 26.46 5.84 -1.50
C GLU A 88 26.27 4.44 -2.09
N TYR A 89 26.87 4.23 -3.26
CA TYR A 89 27.02 2.90 -3.82
C TYR A 89 28.37 2.31 -3.43
N ILE A 90 28.34 1.02 -3.09
CA ILE A 90 29.55 0.23 -2.89
C ILE A 90 29.50 -1.02 -3.76
N THR A 91 30.66 -1.66 -3.97
CA THR A 91 30.74 -2.94 -4.68
C THR A 91 31.27 -4.01 -3.73
N LYS A 92 30.54 -5.12 -3.60
CA LYS A 92 30.94 -6.30 -2.83
C LYS A 92 30.62 -7.56 -3.63
N GLU A 93 31.57 -8.48 -3.77
CA GLU A 93 31.42 -9.71 -4.57
C GLU A 93 30.99 -9.45 -6.03
N GLY A 94 31.48 -8.37 -6.63
CA GLY A 94 31.12 -7.96 -7.99
C GLY A 94 29.68 -7.44 -8.12
N LYS A 95 28.93 -7.33 -7.03
CA LYS A 95 27.56 -6.82 -6.99
C LYS A 95 27.55 -5.42 -6.41
N ARG A 96 26.73 -4.56 -7.02
CA ARG A 96 26.53 -3.18 -6.57
C ARG A 96 25.50 -3.15 -5.45
N LEU A 97 25.85 -2.55 -4.33
CA LEU A 97 24.97 -2.35 -3.17
C LEU A 97 24.78 -0.87 -2.94
N TYR A 98 23.67 -0.52 -2.29
CA TYR A 98 23.38 0.86 -1.94
C TYR A 98 23.21 0.98 -0.43
N VAL A 99 24.01 1.84 0.18
CA VAL A 99 24.10 1.97 1.63
C VAL A 99 23.56 3.33 2.04
N ILE A 100 22.72 3.34 3.07
CA ILE A 100 22.14 4.54 3.66
C ILE A 100 22.45 4.51 5.15
N GLN A 101 23.33 5.41 5.60
CA GLN A 101 23.68 5.61 6.99
C GLN A 101 22.85 6.76 7.56
N VAL A 102 22.21 6.51 8.69
CA VAL A 102 21.32 7.44 9.38
C VAL A 102 21.91 7.72 10.75
N GLU A 103 22.23 8.98 11.03
CA GLU A 103 22.68 9.39 12.35
C GLU A 103 21.50 9.53 13.31
N LYS A 104 21.77 9.35 14.60
CA LYS A 104 20.78 9.64 15.64
C LYS A 104 20.45 11.14 15.63
N SER A 105 19.17 11.45 15.49
CA SER A 105 18.68 12.83 15.56
C SER A 105 18.58 13.31 17.01
N GLN A 106 18.80 14.61 17.22
CA GLN A 106 18.58 15.27 18.52
C GLN A 106 17.12 15.64 18.75
N SER A 107 16.32 15.68 17.69
CA SER A 107 14.90 16.00 17.69
C SER A 107 14.10 14.88 17.04
N THR A 108 12.84 14.74 17.46
CA THR A 108 11.94 13.74 16.91
C THR A 108 11.64 14.02 15.44
N VAL A 109 12.01 13.08 14.56
CA VAL A 109 11.76 13.07 13.13
C VAL A 109 10.40 12.41 12.84
N ALA A 110 9.55 13.11 12.11
CA ALA A 110 8.26 12.62 11.67
C ALA A 110 8.21 12.44 10.13
N VAL A 111 7.43 11.46 9.69
CA VAL A 111 7.03 11.25 8.29
C VAL A 111 5.52 11.51 8.23
N GLU A 112 5.07 12.54 7.54
CA GLU A 112 3.62 12.84 7.44
C GLU A 112 2.91 12.89 8.83
N ASN A 113 3.52 13.57 9.82
CA ASN A 113 3.08 13.64 11.22
C ASN A 113 3.14 12.31 12.03
N LYS A 114 3.63 11.22 11.44
CA LYS A 114 3.83 9.93 12.11
C LYS A 114 5.27 9.78 12.58
N ILE A 115 5.44 9.37 13.83
CA ILE A 115 6.71 9.18 14.51
C ILE A 115 6.98 7.67 14.57
N TYR A 116 8.00 7.23 13.86
CA TYR A 116 8.44 5.84 13.88
C TYR A 116 9.66 5.70 14.78
N ILE A 117 9.71 4.61 15.55
CA ILE A 117 10.85 4.25 16.40
C ILE A 117 11.28 2.82 16.09
N ARG A 118 12.59 2.59 16.04
CA ARG A 118 13.14 1.24 15.90
C ARG A 118 13.13 0.53 17.25
N LYS A 119 12.53 -0.67 17.33
CA LYS A 119 12.61 -1.59 18.49
C LYS A 119 12.87 -3.01 17.99
N GLY A 120 13.97 -3.62 18.39
CA GLY A 120 14.43 -4.87 17.78
C GLY A 120 14.59 -4.72 16.27
N LEU A 121 13.99 -5.64 15.52
CA LEU A 121 14.01 -5.63 14.04
C LEU A 121 12.82 -4.88 13.42
N GLN A 122 11.97 -4.24 14.23
CA GLN A 122 10.72 -3.65 13.76
C GLN A 122 10.72 -2.13 13.84
N ASN A 123 10.06 -1.50 12.86
CA ASN A 123 9.77 -0.08 12.83
C ASN A 123 8.35 0.14 13.38
N ILE A 124 8.26 0.68 14.60
CA ILE A 124 6.99 0.80 15.31
C ILE A 124 6.50 2.25 15.26
N LEU A 125 5.22 2.44 14.93
CA LEU A 125 4.56 3.74 15.07
C LEU A 125 4.39 4.09 16.56
N SER A 126 5.05 5.15 17.01
CA SER A 126 5.10 5.60 18.41
C SER A 126 3.94 6.51 18.79
N ASN A 127 3.39 7.25 17.83
CA ASN A 127 2.22 8.12 18.00
C ASN A 127 1.02 7.61 17.18
N PRO A 128 0.56 6.36 17.37
CA PRO A 128 -0.67 5.94 16.70
C PRO A 128 -1.78 6.91 17.10
N GLU A 129 -2.62 7.29 16.12
CA GLU A 129 -3.88 7.98 16.39
C GLU A 129 -4.73 7.03 17.23
N THR A 130 -4.52 7.10 18.54
CA THR A 130 -5.18 6.27 19.53
C THR A 130 -6.52 6.92 19.77
N LYS A 131 -7.50 6.57 18.94
CA LYS A 131 -8.86 6.61 19.44
C LYS A 131 -8.91 5.73 20.68
N LYS A 132 -9.33 6.30 21.81
CA LYS A 132 -9.92 5.48 22.87
C LYS A 132 -10.94 4.62 22.15
N VAL A 133 -10.76 3.31 22.21
CA VAL A 133 -11.78 2.37 21.73
C VAL A 133 -13.02 2.69 22.56
N ALA A 134 -13.87 3.60 22.05
CA ALA A 134 -15.27 3.55 22.37
C ALA A 134 -15.64 2.11 22.10
N ALA A 135 -16.23 1.43 23.07
CA ALA A 135 -16.55 0.02 22.93
C ALA A 135 -17.46 -0.12 21.71
N SER A 136 -16.87 -0.40 20.54
CA SER A 136 -17.58 -0.66 19.30
C SER A 136 -18.62 -1.73 19.64
N GLN A 137 -19.90 -1.36 19.59
CA GLN A 137 -20.96 -2.31 19.89
C GLN A 137 -21.07 -3.37 18.78
N LEU A 138 -20.55 -3.08 17.57
CA LEU A 138 -20.67 -3.97 16.42
C LEU A 138 -19.49 -4.94 16.31
N LEU A 139 -19.78 -6.24 16.49
CA LEU A 139 -18.80 -7.32 16.42
C LEU A 139 -18.02 -7.37 15.09
N LEU A 140 -18.68 -7.03 13.97
CA LEU A 140 -18.06 -7.01 12.64
C LEU A 140 -16.95 -5.95 12.53
N ILE A 141 -17.18 -4.74 13.04
CA ILE A 141 -16.15 -3.67 13.05
C ILE A 141 -14.97 -4.11 13.91
N LYS A 142 -15.25 -4.64 15.11
CA LYS A 142 -14.21 -5.14 16.01
C LYS A 142 -13.36 -6.22 15.34
N LYS A 143 -13.99 -7.19 14.66
CA LYS A 143 -13.28 -8.25 13.94
C LYS A 143 -12.39 -7.66 12.85
N LEU A 144 -12.94 -6.83 11.96
CA LEU A 144 -12.19 -6.27 10.85
C LEU A 144 -11.04 -5.36 11.31
N THR A 145 -11.22 -4.60 12.39
CA THR A 145 -10.12 -3.83 13.01
C THR A 145 -9.01 -4.73 13.54
N VAL A 146 -9.35 -5.88 14.14
CA VAL A 146 -8.35 -6.87 14.58
C VAL A 146 -7.61 -7.46 13.39
N ASP A 147 -8.33 -7.86 12.34
CA ASP A 147 -7.74 -8.41 11.10
C ASP A 147 -6.77 -7.41 10.47
N LEU A 148 -7.20 -6.16 10.30
CA LEU A 148 -6.35 -5.07 9.79
C LEU A 148 -5.08 -4.88 10.63
N ASN A 149 -5.17 -4.93 11.96
CA ASN A 149 -4.00 -4.79 12.82
C ASN A 149 -3.04 -5.98 12.70
N ASN A 150 -3.56 -7.20 12.59
CA ASN A 150 -2.74 -8.40 12.37
C ASN A 150 -1.99 -8.33 11.03
N PHE A 151 -2.60 -7.71 10.02
CA PHE A 151 -2.03 -7.56 8.68
C PHE A 151 -1.00 -6.42 8.54
N ARG A 152 -0.69 -5.67 9.61
CA ARG A 152 0.25 -4.54 9.58
C ARG A 152 1.73 -4.93 9.60
N VAL A 153 2.07 -6.14 10.03
CA VAL A 153 3.47 -6.57 10.20
C VAL A 153 3.98 -7.23 8.92
N GLY A 154 5.18 -6.86 8.45
CA GLY A 154 5.83 -7.54 7.32
C GLY A 154 5.07 -7.36 6.00
N THR A 155 4.54 -6.16 5.78
CA THR A 155 3.64 -5.81 4.68
C THR A 155 4.31 -4.84 3.70
N THR A 156 3.83 -4.77 2.45
CA THR A 156 4.30 -3.75 1.50
C THR A 156 3.90 -2.33 1.90
N GLY A 157 4.51 -1.32 1.27
CA GLY A 157 4.08 0.06 1.44
C GLY A 157 2.63 0.27 0.98
N ALA A 158 2.24 -0.37 -0.12
CA ALA A 158 0.92 -0.32 -0.73
C ALA A 158 -0.15 -0.83 0.24
N LYS A 159 0.05 -2.01 0.83
CA LYS A 159 -0.92 -2.57 1.79
C LYS A 159 -0.94 -1.78 3.11
N SER A 160 0.21 -1.27 3.57
CA SER A 160 0.25 -0.38 4.74
C SER A 160 -0.64 0.87 4.57
N LYS A 161 -0.56 1.54 3.41
CA LYS A 161 -1.46 2.67 3.07
C LYS A 161 -2.92 2.24 2.99
N PHE A 162 -3.19 1.09 2.39
CA PHE A 162 -4.54 0.54 2.26
C PHE A 162 -5.18 0.31 3.65
N ILE A 163 -4.43 -0.31 4.57
CA ILE A 163 -4.87 -0.57 5.95
C ILE A 163 -5.16 0.73 6.68
N ASP A 164 -4.28 1.75 6.56
CA ASP A 164 -4.48 3.06 7.20
C ASP A 164 -5.80 3.72 6.76
N HIS A 165 -6.10 3.67 5.47
CA HIS A 165 -7.36 4.20 4.93
C HIS A 165 -8.58 3.44 5.45
N TYR A 166 -8.55 2.10 5.40
CA TYR A 166 -9.67 1.27 5.87
C TYR A 166 -9.91 1.44 7.38
N ALA A 167 -8.84 1.54 8.18
CA ALA A 167 -8.97 1.83 9.62
C ALA A 167 -9.65 3.18 9.86
N GLY A 168 -9.30 4.21 9.07
CA GLY A 168 -9.98 5.52 9.10
C GLY A 168 -11.46 5.43 8.75
N VAL A 169 -11.83 4.66 7.72
CA VAL A 169 -13.23 4.46 7.33
C VAL A 169 -14.01 3.71 8.42
N LEU A 170 -13.45 2.66 9.01
CA LEU A 170 -14.10 1.93 10.12
C LEU A 170 -14.32 2.83 11.34
N ASN A 171 -13.37 3.71 11.63
CA ASN A 171 -13.49 4.72 12.67
C ASN A 171 -14.66 5.68 12.42
N ILE A 172 -14.92 6.06 11.16
CA ILE A 172 -16.07 6.90 10.80
C ILE A 172 -17.37 6.12 10.96
N ILE A 173 -17.39 4.85 10.54
CA ILE A 173 -18.59 4.01 10.64
C ILE A 173 -19.01 3.82 12.11
N ASP A 174 -18.04 3.53 12.98
CA ASP A 174 -18.29 3.31 14.41
C ASP A 174 -18.78 4.60 15.10
N ASP A 175 -18.16 5.75 14.81
CA ASP A 175 -18.54 7.04 15.40
C ASP A 175 -19.95 7.50 14.99
N LEU A 176 -20.34 7.21 13.75
CA LEU A 176 -21.57 7.71 13.15
C LEU A 176 -22.65 6.62 13.08
N GLY A 177 -22.60 5.63 13.97
CA GLY A 177 -23.55 4.52 13.99
C GLY A 177 -25.02 4.94 14.12
N SER A 178 -25.31 6.04 14.84
CA SER A 178 -26.66 6.62 14.93
C SER A 178 -27.20 7.12 13.59
N LEU A 179 -26.32 7.45 12.63
CA LEU A 179 -26.67 7.86 11.28
C LEU A 179 -26.72 6.65 10.33
N LEU A 180 -25.76 5.75 10.46
CA LEU A 180 -25.48 4.68 9.49
C LEU A 180 -26.25 3.39 9.76
N TYR A 181 -26.60 3.11 11.01
CA TYR A 181 -27.37 1.94 11.41
C TYR A 181 -28.24 2.21 12.66
N PRO A 182 -29.12 3.24 12.64
CA PRO A 182 -29.89 3.67 13.81
C PRO A 182 -30.75 2.58 14.44
N THR A 183 -31.24 1.63 13.65
CA THR A 183 -32.11 0.54 14.12
C THR A 183 -31.35 -0.78 14.21
N SER A 184 -30.62 -1.14 13.17
CA SER A 184 -29.89 -2.40 13.08
C SER A 184 -28.81 -2.32 11.99
N PRO A 185 -27.63 -2.95 12.18
CA PRO A 185 -26.60 -3.03 11.16
C PRO A 185 -27.05 -3.82 9.92
N SER A 186 -28.08 -4.67 10.03
CA SER A 186 -28.59 -5.51 8.93
C SER A 186 -29.71 -4.85 8.13
N ILE A 187 -30.09 -3.61 8.46
CA ILE A 187 -31.14 -2.87 7.76
C ILE A 187 -30.50 -1.61 7.17
N PRO A 188 -30.72 -1.30 5.88
CA PRO A 188 -30.26 -0.05 5.30
C PRO A 188 -30.81 1.17 6.07
N THR A 189 -29.97 2.19 6.26
CA THR A 189 -30.40 3.41 6.95
C THR A 189 -31.45 4.16 6.14
N THR A 190 -32.49 4.63 6.83
CA THR A 190 -33.51 5.51 6.24
C THR A 190 -33.16 6.99 6.40
N ASN A 191 -32.13 7.31 7.19
CA ASN A 191 -31.63 8.67 7.35
C ASN A 191 -30.94 9.13 6.05
N GLN A 192 -31.29 10.33 5.55
CA GLN A 192 -30.83 10.82 4.24
C GLN A 192 -29.33 11.09 4.22
N GLU A 193 -28.81 11.76 5.25
CA GLU A 193 -27.38 12.01 5.41
C GLU A 193 -26.60 10.70 5.57
N GLY A 194 -27.17 9.72 6.27
CA GLY A 194 -26.62 8.38 6.43
C GLY A 194 -26.54 7.63 5.11
N LYS A 195 -27.58 7.71 4.26
CA LYS A 195 -27.55 7.14 2.91
C LYS A 195 -26.43 7.74 2.07
N ILE A 196 -26.29 9.06 2.08
CA ILE A 196 -25.23 9.77 1.36
C ILE A 196 -23.86 9.33 1.88
N LEU A 197 -23.69 9.30 3.20
CA LEU A 197 -22.43 8.93 3.82
C LEU A 197 -22.06 7.47 3.53
N MET A 198 -22.99 6.52 3.59
CA MET A 198 -22.74 5.12 3.24
C MET A 198 -22.23 4.97 1.80
N ARG A 199 -22.78 5.74 0.86
CA ARG A 199 -22.33 5.76 -0.53
C ARG A 199 -20.90 6.27 -0.67
N ILE A 200 -20.57 7.35 0.03
CA ILE A 200 -19.22 7.95 0.05
C ILE A 200 -18.23 6.95 0.64
N LEU A 201 -18.54 6.32 1.78
CA LEU A 201 -17.63 5.40 2.47
C LEU A 201 -17.36 4.13 1.63
N LEU A 202 -18.39 3.54 1.01
CA LEU A 202 -18.17 2.41 0.09
C LEU A 202 -17.29 2.82 -1.08
N SER A 203 -17.60 3.97 -1.70
CA SER A 203 -16.86 4.45 -2.87
C SER A 203 -15.40 4.70 -2.53
N SER A 204 -15.14 5.33 -1.38
CA SER A 204 -13.79 5.57 -0.86
C SER A 204 -12.99 4.28 -0.69
N CYS A 205 -13.57 3.25 -0.06
CA CYS A 205 -12.88 1.96 0.13
C CYS A 205 -12.67 1.19 -1.17
N ALA A 206 -13.62 1.25 -2.11
CA ALA A 206 -13.48 0.63 -3.42
C ALA A 206 -12.43 1.34 -4.29
N ASP A 207 -12.40 2.67 -4.29
CA ASP A 207 -11.37 3.47 -4.96
C ASP A 207 -9.99 3.18 -4.35
N ASN A 208 -9.91 3.07 -3.02
CA ASN A 208 -8.67 2.74 -2.33
C ASN A 208 -8.15 1.32 -2.64
N PHE A 209 -9.04 0.37 -2.96
CA PHE A 209 -8.62 -0.94 -3.48
C PHE A 209 -7.97 -0.82 -4.87
N GLU A 210 -8.51 0.01 -5.77
CA GLU A 210 -7.88 0.27 -7.07
C GLU A 210 -6.53 0.98 -6.93
N ILE A 211 -6.42 1.92 -5.98
CA ILE A 211 -5.16 2.58 -5.62
C ILE A 211 -4.15 1.55 -5.12
N TYR A 212 -4.56 0.63 -4.24
CA TYR A 212 -3.69 -0.44 -3.77
C TYR A 212 -3.10 -1.28 -4.91
N LEU A 213 -3.92 -1.72 -5.87
CA LEU A 213 -3.42 -2.51 -7.01
C LEU A 213 -2.36 -1.76 -7.82
N THR A 214 -2.53 -0.44 -7.94
CA THR A 214 -1.60 0.43 -8.67
C THR A 214 -0.31 0.67 -7.89
N ASP A 215 -0.44 0.95 -6.59
CA ASP A 215 0.71 1.12 -5.71
C ASP A 215 1.52 -0.19 -5.66
N LEU A 216 0.87 -1.36 -5.56
CA LEU A 216 1.54 -2.65 -5.62
C LEU A 216 2.28 -2.85 -6.95
N LEU A 217 1.64 -2.51 -8.07
CA LEU A 217 2.27 -2.60 -9.39
C LEU A 217 3.50 -1.67 -9.49
N TYR A 218 3.42 -0.47 -8.94
CA TYR A 218 4.56 0.44 -8.81
C TYR A 218 5.68 -0.17 -7.97
N GLU A 219 5.37 -0.79 -6.83
CA GLU A 219 6.38 -1.48 -6.00
C GLU A 219 7.04 -2.64 -6.73
N ILE A 220 6.28 -3.41 -7.52
CA ILE A 220 6.81 -4.48 -8.37
C ILE A 220 7.77 -3.91 -9.43
N TYR A 221 7.42 -2.81 -10.09
CA TYR A 221 8.31 -2.18 -11.07
C TYR A 221 9.56 -1.59 -10.41
N LEU A 222 9.44 -1.04 -9.21
CA LEU A 222 10.56 -0.51 -8.44
C LEU A 222 11.52 -1.62 -8.00
N ALA A 223 10.96 -2.76 -7.57
CA ALA A 223 11.73 -3.92 -7.16
C ALA A 223 12.40 -4.64 -8.34
N ASN A 224 11.67 -4.77 -9.46
CA ASN A 224 12.12 -5.46 -10.65
C ASN A 224 11.76 -4.69 -11.93
N PRO A 225 12.58 -3.72 -12.35
CA PRO A 225 12.28 -2.88 -13.52
C PRO A 225 12.19 -3.64 -14.84
N SER A 226 12.77 -4.85 -14.93
CA SER A 226 12.61 -5.69 -16.12
C SER A 226 11.14 -6.03 -16.39
N THR A 227 10.31 -6.08 -15.36
CA THR A 227 8.87 -6.34 -15.47
C THR A 227 8.10 -5.19 -16.12
N LEU A 228 8.70 -4.00 -16.25
CA LEU A 228 8.12 -2.87 -16.97
C LEU A 228 8.39 -2.94 -18.49
N LYS A 229 9.47 -3.62 -18.90
CA LYS A 229 9.90 -3.69 -20.31
C LYS A 229 8.80 -4.33 -21.17
N SER A 230 8.29 -3.57 -22.14
CA SER A 230 7.18 -4.01 -22.99
C SER A 230 7.23 -3.31 -24.36
N ASN A 231 6.44 -3.82 -25.31
CA ASN A 231 6.30 -3.22 -26.65
C ASN A 231 5.39 -1.97 -26.65
N GLN A 232 4.94 -1.51 -25.49
CA GLN A 232 4.00 -0.40 -25.40
C GLN A 232 4.71 0.92 -25.70
N GLN A 233 4.10 1.75 -26.56
CA GLN A 233 4.68 3.04 -26.96
C GLN A 233 4.47 4.12 -25.88
N VAL A 234 5.48 4.97 -25.72
CA VAL A 234 5.44 6.19 -24.89
C VAL A 234 5.81 7.40 -25.74
N THR A 235 5.21 8.55 -25.46
CA THR A 235 5.53 9.79 -26.17
C THR A 235 6.76 10.47 -25.57
N ILE A 236 7.48 11.25 -26.37
CA ILE A 236 8.63 12.04 -25.89
C ILE A 236 8.20 12.98 -24.76
N LYS A 237 7.02 13.60 -24.88
CA LYS A 237 6.47 14.47 -23.84
C LYS A 237 6.34 13.75 -22.50
N GLU A 238 5.77 12.55 -22.49
CA GLU A 238 5.60 11.76 -21.25
C GLU A 238 6.93 11.43 -20.57
N VAL A 239 7.98 11.22 -21.35
CA VAL A 239 9.34 10.99 -20.81
C VAL A 239 9.93 12.29 -20.27
N LEU A 240 9.79 13.41 -20.99
CA LEU A 240 10.37 14.71 -20.61
C LEU A 240 9.63 15.40 -19.45
N ASP A 241 8.34 15.08 -19.24
CA ASP A 241 7.54 15.60 -18.12
C ASP A 241 7.94 14.93 -16.78
N CYS A 242 8.73 13.85 -16.81
CA CYS A 242 9.25 13.17 -15.62
C CYS A 242 10.68 13.67 -15.31
N ALA A 243 10.94 14.07 -14.06
CA ALA A 243 12.25 14.55 -13.62
C ALA A 243 13.32 13.45 -13.63
N ASP A 244 12.91 12.19 -13.42
CA ASP A 244 13.80 11.04 -13.40
C ASP A 244 13.07 9.74 -13.83
N MET A 245 13.85 8.66 -14.00
CA MET A 245 13.32 7.34 -14.36
C MET A 245 12.29 6.83 -13.35
N GLN A 246 12.43 7.15 -12.06
CA GLN A 246 11.49 6.69 -11.04
C GLN A 246 10.15 7.40 -11.17
N GLU A 247 10.15 8.71 -11.41
CA GLU A 247 8.94 9.47 -11.69
C GLU A 247 8.26 8.95 -12.94
N PHE A 248 9.03 8.54 -13.95
CA PHE A 248 8.49 7.85 -15.13
C PHE A 248 7.87 6.49 -14.79
N VAL A 249 8.51 5.65 -13.97
CA VAL A 249 7.94 4.37 -13.50
C VAL A 249 6.65 4.60 -12.72
N LEU A 250 6.63 5.59 -11.82
CA LEU A 250 5.45 5.97 -11.04
C LEU A 250 4.33 6.50 -11.95
N TYR A 251 4.67 7.39 -12.89
CA TYR A 251 3.77 7.91 -13.90
C TYR A 251 3.14 6.77 -14.69
N TRP A 252 3.94 5.81 -15.12
CA TRP A 252 3.47 4.67 -15.90
C TRP A 252 2.56 3.73 -15.10
N ALA A 253 2.94 3.40 -13.87
CA ALA A 253 2.10 2.63 -12.96
C ALA A 253 0.73 3.33 -12.78
N LYS A 254 0.74 4.64 -12.51
CA LYS A 254 -0.48 5.45 -12.42
C LYS A 254 -1.26 5.53 -13.74
N LYS A 255 -0.60 5.51 -14.89
CA LYS A 255 -1.28 5.46 -16.20
C LYS A 255 -2.05 4.15 -16.38
N LYS A 256 -1.57 3.04 -15.82
CA LYS A 256 -2.31 1.76 -15.77
C LYS A 256 -3.55 1.83 -14.88
N LEU A 257 -3.55 2.62 -13.78
CA LEU A 257 -4.75 2.89 -12.95
C LEU A 257 -5.89 3.49 -13.78
N GLY A 258 -5.58 4.44 -14.67
CA GLY A 258 -6.59 5.08 -15.51
C GLY A 258 -7.35 4.10 -16.41
N LYS A 259 -6.76 2.95 -16.73
CA LYS A 259 -7.44 1.85 -17.44
C LYS A 259 -8.35 1.01 -16.53
N LEU A 260 -7.99 0.82 -15.26
CA LEU A 260 -8.84 0.13 -14.28
C LEU A 260 -10.09 0.98 -13.96
N GLN A 261 -9.90 2.27 -13.64
CA GLN A 261 -11.00 3.18 -13.33
C GLN A 261 -12.02 3.37 -14.46
N ARG A 262 -11.59 3.20 -15.71
CA ARG A 262 -12.44 3.31 -16.92
C ARG A 262 -12.86 1.95 -17.48
N GLY A 263 -12.28 0.87 -16.98
CA GLY A 263 -12.40 -0.48 -17.52
C GLY A 263 -13.05 -1.42 -16.53
N SER A 264 -12.59 -2.68 -16.53
CA SER A 264 -13.02 -3.74 -15.63
C SER A 264 -11.82 -4.33 -14.91
N VAL A 265 -12.06 -4.99 -13.77
CA VAL A 265 -11.06 -5.75 -13.03
C VAL A 265 -10.45 -6.81 -13.93
N LYS A 266 -11.29 -7.54 -14.69
CA LYS A 266 -10.84 -8.55 -15.66
C LYS A 266 -9.88 -7.99 -16.69
N GLY A 267 -10.23 -6.83 -17.27
CA GLY A 267 -9.36 -6.13 -18.22
C GLY A 267 -8.03 -5.72 -17.60
N PHE A 268 -8.06 -5.16 -16.38
CA PHE A 268 -6.86 -4.78 -15.66
C PHE A 268 -5.95 -5.98 -15.36
N ILE A 269 -6.49 -7.09 -14.85
CA ILE A 269 -5.69 -8.28 -14.57
C ILE A 269 -5.10 -8.85 -15.85
N SER A 270 -5.87 -8.91 -16.95
CA SER A 270 -5.35 -9.35 -18.25
C SER A 270 -4.22 -8.46 -18.79
N ASP A 271 -4.32 -7.15 -18.61
CA ASP A 271 -3.33 -6.16 -19.09
C ASP A 271 -2.05 -6.10 -18.25
N ASN A 272 -2.04 -6.73 -17.06
CA ASN A 272 -0.94 -6.65 -16.09
C ASN A 272 -0.52 -8.05 -15.61
N PRO A 273 0.34 -8.76 -16.39
CA PRO A 273 0.88 -10.07 -16.02
C PRO A 273 1.52 -10.10 -14.63
N GLN A 274 2.06 -8.96 -14.18
CA GLN A 274 2.69 -8.80 -12.87
C GLN A 274 1.73 -9.15 -11.73
N ILE A 275 0.44 -8.82 -11.88
CA ILE A 275 -0.62 -9.15 -10.91
C ILE A 275 -1.27 -10.49 -11.26
N LYS A 276 -1.56 -10.75 -12.54
CA LYS A 276 -2.19 -12.00 -13.00
C LYS A 276 -1.38 -13.24 -12.57
N ASP A 277 -0.07 -13.19 -12.78
CA ASP A 277 0.81 -14.32 -12.54
C ASP A 277 1.10 -14.54 -11.04
N LEU A 278 0.47 -13.75 -10.14
CA LEU A 278 0.42 -14.05 -8.71
C LEU A 278 -0.52 -15.22 -8.43
N GLY A 279 -1.49 -15.50 -9.32
CA GLY A 279 -2.42 -16.63 -9.18
C GLY A 279 -3.41 -16.49 -8.03
N VAL A 280 -3.64 -15.27 -7.52
CA VAL A 280 -4.53 -14.98 -6.38
C VAL A 280 -5.98 -14.72 -6.80
N LEU A 281 -6.19 -14.24 -8.03
CA LEU A 281 -7.48 -13.78 -8.53
C LEU A 281 -7.97 -14.69 -9.66
N ASP A 282 -8.75 -15.72 -9.31
CA ASP A 282 -9.49 -16.52 -10.27
C ASP A 282 -10.69 -15.75 -10.87
N ASP A 283 -11.42 -16.38 -11.79
CA ASP A 283 -12.56 -15.76 -12.45
C ASP A 283 -13.69 -15.40 -11.47
N LEU A 284 -13.91 -16.21 -10.43
CA LEU A 284 -14.93 -15.96 -9.40
C LEU A 284 -14.57 -14.76 -8.54
N GLU A 285 -13.29 -14.62 -8.18
CA GLU A 285 -12.80 -13.49 -7.40
C GLU A 285 -12.84 -12.20 -8.22
N GLN A 286 -12.40 -12.26 -9.47
CA GLN A 286 -12.53 -11.13 -10.39
C GLN A 286 -13.98 -10.69 -10.55
N ASP A 287 -14.93 -11.62 -10.68
CA ASP A 287 -16.36 -11.30 -10.79
C ASP A 287 -16.95 -10.69 -9.52
N LYS A 288 -16.52 -11.13 -8.34
CA LYS A 288 -16.95 -10.55 -7.06
C LYS A 288 -16.42 -9.13 -6.88
N ILE A 289 -15.15 -8.88 -7.19
CA ILE A 289 -14.56 -7.54 -7.13
C ILE A 289 -15.27 -6.63 -8.14
N GLU A 290 -15.49 -7.11 -9.36
CA GLU A 290 -16.20 -6.35 -10.42
C GLU A 290 -17.58 -5.91 -9.94
N LYS A 291 -18.35 -6.81 -9.33
CA LYS A 291 -19.64 -6.50 -8.71
C LYS A 291 -19.56 -5.36 -7.69
N ILE A 292 -18.56 -5.39 -6.79
CA ILE A 292 -18.34 -4.31 -5.81
C ILE A 292 -18.02 -2.98 -6.53
N LEU A 293 -17.19 -3.00 -7.57
CA LEU A 293 -16.87 -1.81 -8.35
C LEU A 293 -18.06 -1.25 -9.13
N GLN A 294 -19.01 -2.09 -9.55
CA GLN A 294 -20.26 -1.61 -10.15
C GLN A 294 -21.17 -0.93 -9.12
N ILE A 295 -21.20 -1.40 -7.86
CA ILE A 295 -21.87 -0.66 -6.78
C ILE A 295 -21.18 0.68 -6.55
N ARG A 296 -19.84 0.73 -6.53
CA ARG A 296 -19.09 2.00 -6.45
C ARG A 296 -19.47 2.94 -7.60
N HIS A 297 -19.52 2.43 -8.83
CA HIS A 297 -19.91 3.24 -9.99
C HIS A 297 -21.30 3.86 -9.82
N LEU A 298 -22.26 3.06 -9.36
CA LEU A 298 -23.62 3.50 -9.07
C LEU A 298 -23.65 4.60 -8.01
N TYR A 299 -22.87 4.43 -6.93
CA TYR A 299 -22.83 5.35 -5.80
C TYR A 299 -22.12 6.66 -6.12
N ALA A 300 -21.01 6.60 -6.86
CA ALA A 300 -20.22 7.77 -7.21
C ALA A 300 -20.81 8.58 -8.38
N HIS A 301 -21.47 7.94 -9.35
CA HIS A 301 -21.88 8.59 -10.61
C HIS A 301 -23.38 8.61 -10.88
N ARG A 302 -24.16 7.79 -10.16
CA ARG A 302 -25.61 7.66 -10.39
C ARG A 302 -26.42 7.88 -9.12
N ASN A 303 -25.80 8.34 -8.03
CA ASN A 303 -26.45 8.56 -6.73
C ASN A 303 -27.23 7.33 -6.21
N GLY A 304 -26.76 6.12 -6.52
CA GLY A 304 -27.41 4.86 -6.13
C GLY A 304 -28.61 4.46 -6.99
N ILE A 305 -28.88 5.13 -8.11
CA ILE A 305 -30.02 4.82 -8.99
C ILE A 305 -29.63 3.82 -10.07
N VAL A 306 -30.24 2.63 -10.03
CA VAL A 306 -29.98 1.49 -10.92
C VAL A 306 -30.15 1.86 -12.39
N ASP A 307 -29.12 1.55 -13.20
CA ASP A 307 -29.12 1.71 -14.65
C ASP A 307 -28.98 0.36 -15.39
N GLU A 308 -29.10 0.38 -16.71
CA GLU A 308 -29.02 -0.83 -17.54
C GLU A 308 -27.68 -1.55 -17.41
N LYS A 309 -26.57 -0.80 -17.22
CA LYS A 309 -25.25 -1.38 -17.05
C LYS A 309 -25.16 -2.17 -15.75
N PHE A 310 -25.66 -1.62 -14.64
CA PHE A 310 -25.69 -2.30 -13.35
C PHE A 310 -26.47 -3.62 -13.41
N LEU A 311 -27.59 -3.65 -14.13
CA LEU A 311 -28.42 -4.86 -14.28
C LEU A 311 -27.71 -6.01 -14.99
N GLN A 312 -26.67 -5.74 -15.79
CA GLN A 312 -25.86 -6.81 -16.42
C GLN A 312 -25.08 -7.63 -15.37
N PHE A 313 -24.75 -7.02 -14.23
CA PHE A 313 -24.01 -7.66 -13.14
C PHE A 313 -24.93 -8.22 -12.05
N TYR A 314 -26.17 -7.70 -11.96
CA TYR A 314 -27.19 -8.10 -10.99
C TYR A 314 -28.52 -8.47 -11.68
N PRO A 315 -28.51 -9.48 -12.58
CA PRO A 315 -29.67 -9.81 -13.39
C PRO A 315 -30.83 -10.31 -12.53
N GLY A 316 -32.01 -9.73 -12.75
CA GLY A 316 -33.26 -10.13 -12.07
C GLY A 316 -33.36 -9.71 -10.60
N GLN A 317 -32.38 -8.98 -10.06
CA GLN A 317 -32.39 -8.54 -8.66
C GLN A 317 -33.01 -7.14 -8.47
N PHE A 318 -32.89 -6.28 -9.48
CA PHE A 318 -33.36 -4.89 -9.45
C PHE A 318 -34.09 -4.53 -10.74
N LYS A 319 -34.84 -3.44 -10.70
CA LYS A 319 -35.42 -2.78 -11.88
C LYS A 319 -34.69 -1.47 -12.16
N ILE A 320 -34.77 -1.02 -13.40
CA ILE A 320 -34.22 0.28 -13.79
C ILE A 320 -34.88 1.39 -12.96
N ASN A 321 -34.09 2.36 -12.51
CA ASN A 321 -34.46 3.45 -11.60
C ASN A 321 -34.78 3.05 -10.15
N ASP A 322 -34.61 1.79 -9.75
CA ASP A 322 -34.64 1.43 -8.34
C ASP A 322 -33.49 2.13 -7.59
N GLU A 323 -33.73 2.48 -6.32
CA GLU A 323 -32.68 2.96 -5.43
C GLU A 323 -31.95 1.75 -4.81
N HIS A 324 -30.71 1.51 -5.22
CA HIS A 324 -29.84 0.54 -4.58
C HIS A 324 -29.39 1.06 -3.21
N GLN A 325 -29.51 0.22 -2.18
CA GLN A 325 -29.09 0.51 -0.82
C GLN A 325 -28.43 -0.72 -0.22
N LEU A 326 -27.41 -0.49 0.60
CA LEU A 326 -26.77 -1.54 1.40
C LEU A 326 -26.92 -1.20 2.88
N SER A 327 -27.12 -2.24 3.68
CA SER A 327 -26.97 -2.19 5.12
C SER A 327 -25.50 -2.06 5.53
N THR A 328 -25.25 -1.64 6.76
CA THR A 328 -23.87 -1.55 7.30
C THR A 328 -23.19 -2.92 7.32
N ALA A 329 -23.93 -3.98 7.61
CA ALA A 329 -23.41 -5.35 7.59
C ALA A 329 -22.95 -5.77 6.19
N GLU A 330 -23.70 -5.44 5.13
CA GLU A 330 -23.31 -5.76 3.75
C GLU A 330 -22.07 -4.98 3.30
N ILE A 331 -21.97 -3.69 3.64
CA ILE A 331 -20.77 -2.89 3.36
C ILE A 331 -19.55 -3.47 4.07
N LEU A 332 -19.65 -3.80 5.36
CA LEU A 332 -18.57 -4.43 6.11
C LEU A 332 -18.20 -5.80 5.55
N GLY A 333 -19.16 -6.54 4.99
CA GLY A 333 -18.90 -7.77 4.24
C GLY A 333 -18.05 -7.53 3.00
N HIS A 334 -18.36 -6.50 2.21
CA HIS A 334 -17.53 -6.11 1.06
C HIS A 334 -16.12 -5.66 1.48
N PHE A 335 -16.01 -4.89 2.55
CA PHE A 335 -14.71 -4.46 3.08
C PHE A 335 -13.86 -5.65 3.54
N THR A 336 -14.46 -6.58 4.27
CA THR A 336 -13.79 -7.81 4.70
C THR A 336 -13.25 -8.58 3.50
N TYR A 337 -14.09 -8.76 2.47
CA TYR A 337 -13.69 -9.45 1.25
C TYR A 337 -12.51 -8.75 0.54
N LEU A 338 -12.53 -7.42 0.39
CA LEU A 338 -11.43 -6.69 -0.24
C LEU A 338 -10.14 -6.74 0.61
N VAL A 339 -10.25 -6.65 1.93
CA VAL A 339 -9.11 -6.78 2.85
C VAL A 339 -8.44 -8.14 2.71
N ASP A 340 -9.22 -9.23 2.65
CA ASP A 340 -8.69 -10.59 2.47
C ASP A 340 -7.97 -10.75 1.11
N ILE A 341 -8.54 -10.18 0.03
CA ILE A 341 -7.92 -10.20 -1.29
C ILE A 341 -6.59 -9.42 -1.28
N VAL A 342 -6.57 -8.25 -0.65
CA VAL A 342 -5.35 -7.43 -0.52
C VAL A 342 -4.27 -8.19 0.26
N ASP A 343 -4.61 -8.83 1.37
CA ASP A 343 -3.64 -9.62 2.13
C ASP A 343 -3.02 -10.74 1.28
N LYS A 344 -3.84 -11.51 0.55
CA LYS A 344 -3.35 -12.58 -0.33
C LYS A 344 -2.45 -12.05 -1.44
N LEU A 345 -2.86 -10.98 -2.12
CA LEU A 345 -2.07 -10.36 -3.20
C LEU A 345 -0.72 -9.87 -2.69
N ASP A 346 -0.72 -9.24 -1.52
CA ASP A 346 0.47 -8.71 -0.89
C ASP A 346 1.50 -9.81 -0.59
N GLN A 347 1.05 -10.88 0.07
CA GLN A 347 1.91 -12.01 0.41
C GLN A 347 2.47 -12.68 -0.85
N ALA A 348 1.64 -12.92 -1.86
CA ALA A 348 2.10 -13.52 -3.12
C ALA A 348 3.10 -12.61 -3.85
N ALA A 349 2.88 -11.29 -3.84
CA ALA A 349 3.78 -10.33 -4.48
C ALA A 349 5.12 -10.21 -3.74
N ILE A 350 5.11 -10.16 -2.40
CA ILE A 350 6.32 -10.18 -1.57
C ILE A 350 7.15 -11.43 -1.89
N LEU A 351 6.52 -12.61 -1.88
CA LEU A 351 7.21 -13.86 -2.16
C LEU A 351 7.78 -13.93 -3.58
N LYS A 352 6.99 -13.53 -4.58
CA LYS A 352 7.38 -13.65 -5.99
C LYS A 352 8.43 -12.64 -6.41
N TYR A 353 8.29 -11.39 -5.97
CA TYR A 353 9.12 -10.28 -6.42
C TYR A 353 10.14 -9.80 -5.37
N GLN A 354 10.18 -10.45 -4.21
CA GLN A 354 11.07 -10.09 -3.09
C GLN A 354 10.89 -8.62 -2.69
N LEU A 355 9.64 -8.16 -2.66
CA LEU A 355 9.31 -6.77 -2.33
C LEU A 355 9.78 -6.41 -0.93
N ALA A 356 10.21 -5.17 -0.75
CA ALA A 356 10.58 -4.65 0.55
C ALA A 356 9.35 -4.54 1.46
N THR A 357 9.47 -5.03 2.69
CA THR A 357 8.43 -4.99 3.72
C THR A 357 8.76 -4.00 4.83
N LEU A 358 7.72 -3.52 5.52
CA LEU A 358 7.79 -2.54 6.62
C LEU A 358 7.83 -3.15 8.01
#